data_AF-A0A819UNW2-F1
#
_entry.id   AF-A0A819UNW2-F1
#
_cell.length_a   1.000
_cell.length_b   1.000
_cell.length_c   1.000
_cell.angle_alpha   90.00
_cell.angle_beta   90.00
_cell.angle_gamma   90.00
#
_symmetry.space_group_name_H-M   'P 1'
#
loop_
_entity.id
_entity.type
_entity.pdbx_description
1 polymer ?
#
loop_
_entity_poly.entity_id
_entity_poly.type
_entity_poly.pdbx_seq_one_letter_code
_entity_poly.pdbx_strand_id
1 'polypeptide(L)'
;MSSTAVVLNNIYTGITRYYLPVVFVIGLFTNVANILIFSYGRLRTNICSWYFICLSISQILSLFFNGLYRIIVNGWNNGYDYSQISMDLCKFRGYGFVLSVVLSRHFLCLILLDRWMITSRSASLRNKSSLKVGRWKNLRNRGRAIHPSTRATQQTLNHLPIRQSRSDFQLIRLSLIQILFFIVFNAIYSTYYLYFTTTISQVRTGDRLPIELFVTNIGQCLLVTYAAVSFLFELISFKILIPLMST
;
A
#
# COMPACT_ATOMS: atom_id res chain seq x y z
N MET A 1 18.39 21.11 28.86
CA MET A 1 18.28 20.60 27.47
C MET A 1 19.20 21.43 26.60
N SER A 2 19.93 20.84 25.65
CA SER A 2 20.73 21.61 24.70
C SER A 2 19.83 22.45 23.78
N SER A 3 20.35 23.58 23.29
CA SER A 3 19.62 24.46 22.36
C SER A 3 19.15 23.70 21.11
N THR A 4 19.98 22.77 20.61
CA THR A 4 19.66 21.87 19.50
C THR A 4 18.41 21.03 19.76
N ALA A 5 18.28 20.45 20.96
CA ALA A 5 17.14 19.62 21.31
C ALA A 5 15.82 20.39 21.26
N VAL A 6 15.82 21.64 21.75
CA VAL A 6 14.65 22.51 21.76
C VAL A 6 14.22 22.87 20.33
N VAL A 7 15.18 23.23 19.48
CA VAL A 7 14.89 23.58 18.07
C VAL A 7 14.30 22.39 17.31
N LEU A 8 14.92 21.22 17.39
CA LEU A 8 14.44 20.02 16.71
C LEU A 8 13.05 19.60 17.19
N ASN A 9 12.79 19.69 18.49
CA ASN A 9 11.49 19.39 19.06
C ASN A 9 10.42 20.37 18.56
N ASN A 10 10.71 21.67 18.53
CA ASN A 10 9.77 22.68 18.02
C ASN A 10 9.41 22.44 16.55
N ILE A 11 10.39 22.10 15.70
CA ILE A 11 10.15 21.75 14.30
C ILE A 11 9.24 20.52 14.21
N TYR A 12 9.57 19.47 14.95
CA TYR A 12 8.78 18.23 14.96
C TYR A 12 7.33 18.44 15.45
N THR A 13 7.13 19.22 16.51
CA THR A 13 5.80 19.58 17.01
C THR A 13 5.03 20.37 15.95
N GLY A 14 5.67 21.30 15.23
CA GLY A 14 5.05 22.02 14.12
C GLY A 14 4.58 21.10 13.01
N ILE A 15 5.43 20.15 12.57
CA ILE A 15 5.07 19.13 11.58
C ILE A 15 3.89 18.29 12.06
N THR A 16 3.93 17.83 13.32
CA THR A 16 2.88 16.96 13.85
C THR A 16 1.55 17.68 14.07
N ARG A 17 1.58 18.97 14.41
CA ARG A 17 0.38 19.78 14.67
C ARG A 17 -0.30 20.26 13.38
N TYR A 18 0.46 20.60 12.34
CA TYR A 18 -0.11 21.23 11.13
C TYR A 18 -0.09 20.32 9.90
N TYR A 19 1.04 19.65 9.64
CA TYR A 19 1.19 18.83 8.44
C TYR A 19 0.48 17.47 8.58
N LEU A 20 0.69 16.78 9.70
CA LEU A 20 0.21 15.41 9.87
C LEU A 20 -1.34 15.29 9.85
N PRO A 21 -2.14 16.22 10.42
CA PRO A 21 -3.60 16.16 10.32
C PRO A 21 -4.11 16.29 8.88
N VAL A 22 -3.50 17.17 8.07
CA VAL A 22 -3.85 17.32 6.66
C VAL A 22 -3.56 16.02 5.91
N VAL A 23 -2.37 15.44 6.11
CA VAL A 23 -2.01 14.14 5.54
C VAL A 23 -2.96 13.04 5.99
N PHE A 24 -3.36 13.02 7.26
CA PHE A 24 -4.29 12.02 7.80
C PHE A 24 -5.67 12.11 7.14
N VAL A 25 -6.25 13.31 7.03
CA VAL A 25 -7.56 13.52 6.39
C VAL A 25 -7.51 13.13 4.91
N ILE A 26 -6.49 13.61 4.18
CA ILE A 26 -6.30 13.25 2.77
C ILE A 26 -6.18 11.74 2.63
N GLY A 27 -5.34 11.10 3.45
CA GLY A 27 -5.09 9.67 3.39
C GLY A 27 -6.31 8.82 3.74
N LEU A 28 -7.11 9.23 4.71
CA LEU A 28 -8.34 8.52 5.06
C LEU A 28 -9.34 8.58 3.90
N PHE A 29 -9.62 9.78 3.39
CA PHE A 29 -10.54 9.98 2.26
C PHE A 29 -10.11 9.15 1.04
N THR A 30 -8.83 9.25 0.73
CA THR A 30 -8.13 8.54 -0.34
C THR A 30 -8.31 7.03 -0.25
N ASN A 31 -7.95 6.42 0.88
CA ASN A 31 -8.01 4.96 1.01
C ASN A 31 -9.46 4.44 1.06
N VAL A 32 -10.39 5.22 1.62
CA VAL A 32 -11.82 4.89 1.58
C VAL A 32 -12.35 4.93 0.14
N ALA A 33 -12.03 5.98 -0.62
CA ALA A 33 -12.41 6.09 -2.03
C ALA A 33 -11.88 4.88 -2.83
N ASN A 34 -10.65 4.47 -2.56
CA ASN A 34 -10.05 3.28 -3.13
C ASN A 34 -10.84 2.00 -2.88
N ILE A 35 -11.19 1.77 -1.61
CA ILE A 35 -11.99 0.62 -1.21
C ILE A 35 -13.33 0.65 -1.95
N LEU A 36 -14.00 1.80 -2.02
CA LEU A 36 -15.27 1.95 -2.72
C LEU A 36 -15.15 1.67 -4.22
N ILE A 37 -14.15 2.23 -4.89
CA ILE A 37 -13.90 2.04 -6.33
C ILE A 37 -13.63 0.56 -6.61
N PHE A 38 -12.68 -0.07 -5.93
CA PHE A 38 -12.33 -1.46 -6.18
C PHE A 38 -13.40 -2.46 -5.67
N SER A 39 -14.28 -2.01 -4.78
CA SER A 39 -15.49 -2.75 -4.38
C SER A 39 -16.61 -2.67 -5.41
N TYR A 40 -16.47 -1.94 -6.50
CA TYR A 40 -17.46 -1.96 -7.57
C TYR A 40 -17.53 -3.35 -8.22
N GLY A 41 -18.74 -3.89 -8.42
CA GLY A 41 -18.97 -5.30 -8.76
C GLY A 41 -18.25 -5.78 -10.02
N ARG A 42 -18.06 -4.89 -11.01
CA ARG A 42 -17.36 -5.21 -12.26
C ARG A 42 -15.85 -5.43 -12.04
N LEU A 43 -15.23 -4.67 -11.13
CA LEU A 43 -13.78 -4.71 -10.85
C LEU A 43 -13.40 -5.86 -9.92
N ARG A 44 -14.27 -6.23 -8.97
CA ARG A 44 -14.07 -7.36 -8.03
C ARG A 44 -13.87 -8.73 -8.68
N THR A 45 -14.11 -8.84 -9.98
CA THR A 45 -13.83 -10.05 -10.77
C THR A 45 -12.33 -10.30 -10.93
N ASN A 46 -11.50 -9.26 -10.83
CA ASN A 46 -10.04 -9.35 -10.90
C ASN A 46 -9.46 -9.56 -9.49
N ILE A 47 -8.55 -10.54 -9.34
CA ILE A 47 -7.86 -10.82 -8.08
C ILE A 47 -6.99 -9.63 -7.62
N CYS A 48 -6.42 -8.88 -8.57
CA CYS A 48 -5.62 -7.69 -8.30
C CYS A 48 -6.42 -6.62 -7.53
N SER A 49 -7.71 -6.46 -7.85
CA SER A 49 -8.58 -5.51 -7.13
C SER A 49 -8.75 -5.86 -5.66
N TRP A 50 -8.73 -7.15 -5.31
CA TRP A 50 -8.73 -7.58 -3.90
C TRP A 50 -7.43 -7.20 -3.19
N TYR A 51 -6.28 -7.33 -3.85
CA TYR A 51 -5.02 -6.88 -3.28
C TYR A 51 -4.99 -5.36 -3.05
N PHE A 52 -5.56 -4.56 -3.95
CA PHE A 52 -5.68 -3.10 -3.75
C PHE A 52 -6.61 -2.73 -2.58
N ILE A 53 -7.72 -3.44 -2.41
CA ILE A 53 -8.61 -3.26 -1.24
C ILE A 53 -7.83 -3.58 0.05
N CYS A 54 -7.16 -4.73 0.10
CA CYS A 54 -6.38 -5.13 1.28
C CYS A 54 -5.20 -4.19 1.56
N LEU A 55 -4.54 -3.68 0.53
CA LEU A 55 -3.51 -2.65 0.62
C LEU A 55 -4.09 -1.36 1.25
N SER A 56 -5.25 -0.91 0.77
CA SER A 56 -5.91 0.29 1.28
C SER A 56 -6.35 0.13 2.74
N ILE A 57 -6.88 -1.04 3.12
CA ILE A 57 -7.21 -1.36 4.52
C ILE A 57 -5.94 -1.32 5.38
N SER A 58 -4.85 -1.92 4.92
CA SER A 58 -3.57 -1.92 5.65
C SER A 58 -3.01 -0.50 5.83
N GLN A 59 -3.17 0.37 4.82
CA GLN A 59 -2.76 1.76 4.89
C GLN A 59 -3.63 2.57 5.86
N ILE A 60 -4.96 2.34 5.87
CA ILE A 60 -5.85 2.94 6.88
C ILE A 60 -5.42 2.54 8.29
N LEU A 61 -5.14 1.25 8.53
CA LEU A 61 -4.64 0.78 9.82
C LEU A 61 -3.33 1.50 10.22
N SER A 62 -2.41 1.70 9.27
CA SER A 62 -1.17 2.47 9.51
C SER A 62 -1.46 3.93 9.87
N LEU A 63 -2.40 4.58 9.17
CA LEU A 63 -2.84 5.95 9.49
C LEU A 63 -3.41 6.04 10.91
N PHE A 64 -4.19 5.05 11.36
CA PHE A 64 -4.74 5.04 12.72
C PHE A 64 -3.69 4.74 13.79
N PHE A 65 -2.93 3.64 13.66
CA PHE A 65 -1.98 3.21 14.70
C PHE A 65 -0.76 4.14 14.83
N ASN A 66 -0.36 4.80 13.75
CA ASN A 66 0.80 5.69 13.75
C ASN A 66 0.40 7.16 13.59
N GLY A 67 -0.35 7.50 12.54
CA GLY A 67 -0.71 8.89 12.22
C GLY A 67 -1.56 9.54 13.30
N LEU A 68 -2.76 9.01 13.56
CA LEU A 68 -3.70 9.56 14.54
C LEU A 68 -3.10 9.60 15.95
N TYR A 69 -2.44 8.53 16.38
CA TYR A 69 -1.76 8.50 17.67
C TYR A 69 -0.76 9.64 17.83
N ARG A 70 0.09 9.88 16.82
CA ARG A 70 1.09 10.95 16.85
C ARG A 70 0.45 12.33 16.90
N ILE A 71 -0.61 12.53 16.12
CA ILE A 71 -1.38 13.78 16.11
C ILE A 71 -1.91 14.09 17.52
N ILE A 72 -2.53 13.12 18.18
CA ILE A 72 -3.13 13.32 19.50
C ILE A 72 -2.03 13.55 20.56
N VAL A 73 -1.04 12.67 20.63
CA VAL A 73 -0.02 12.69 21.71
C VAL A 73 0.95 13.86 21.56
N ASN A 74 1.48 14.06 20.36
CA ASN A 74 2.57 15.04 20.14
C ASN A 74 2.06 16.38 19.58
N GLY A 75 0.86 16.41 18.98
CA GLY A 75 0.31 17.63 18.39
C GLY A 75 -0.39 18.52 19.41
N TRP A 76 -1.18 17.95 20.33
CA TRP A 76 -2.07 18.73 21.21
C TRP A 76 -1.88 18.51 22.70
N ASN A 77 -1.49 17.31 23.15
CA ASN A 77 -1.49 16.99 24.58
C ASN A 77 -0.29 17.48 25.40
N ASN A 78 0.47 18.48 24.92
CA ASN A 78 1.67 19.00 25.60
C ASN A 78 2.64 17.90 26.08
N GLY A 79 2.70 16.75 25.39
CA GLY A 79 3.53 15.61 25.76
C GLY A 79 2.91 14.62 26.75
N TYR A 80 1.59 14.66 26.99
CA TYR A 80 0.90 13.62 27.76
C TYR A 80 0.91 12.31 26.98
N ASP A 81 1.84 11.42 27.32
CA ASP A 81 2.04 10.17 26.63
C ASP A 81 1.07 9.11 27.15
N TYR A 82 0.00 8.82 26.38
CA TYR A 82 -0.95 7.75 26.69
C TYR A 82 -0.27 6.37 26.84
N SER A 83 0.94 6.20 26.31
CA SER A 83 1.72 4.97 26.51
C SER A 83 2.04 4.71 27.98
N GLN A 84 2.04 5.75 28.82
CA GLN A 84 2.27 5.64 30.26
C GLN A 84 1.01 5.20 31.03
N ILE A 85 -0.18 5.33 30.42
CA ILE A 85 -1.45 4.97 31.08
C ILE A 85 -1.70 3.46 31.02
N SER A 86 -1.38 2.83 29.88
CA SER A 86 -1.56 1.38 29.70
C SER A 86 -0.49 0.78 28.80
N MET A 87 0.26 -0.16 29.37
CA MET A 87 1.27 -0.94 28.64
C MET A 87 0.63 -1.76 27.51
N ASP A 88 -0.61 -2.21 27.68
CA ASP A 88 -1.33 -3.00 26.67
C ASP A 88 -1.70 -2.16 25.45
N LEU A 89 -2.15 -0.92 25.65
CA LEU A 89 -2.42 0.01 24.55
C LEU A 89 -1.14 0.34 23.78
N CYS A 90 -0.02 0.53 24.49
CA CYS A 90 1.28 0.77 23.87
C CYS A 90 1.72 -0.40 22.98
N LYS A 91 1.60 -1.64 23.48
CA LYS A 91 1.90 -2.87 22.73
C LYS A 91 0.96 -3.04 21.54
N PHE A 92 -0.34 -2.92 21.76
CA PHE A 92 -1.36 -3.05 20.70
C PHE A 92 -1.11 -2.07 19.56
N ARG A 93 -0.80 -0.81 19.89
CA ARG A 93 -0.41 0.21 18.91
C ARG A 93 0.85 -0.18 18.14
N GLY A 94 1.91 -0.58 18.85
CA GLY A 94 3.17 -0.97 18.24
C GLY A 94 3.00 -2.15 17.27
N TYR A 95 2.31 -3.20 17.71
CA TYR A 95 2.03 -4.38 16.89
C TYR A 95 1.10 -4.06 15.72
N GLY A 96 0.04 -3.27 15.94
CA GLY A 96 -0.89 -2.84 14.89
C GLY A 96 -0.18 -2.05 13.80
N PHE A 97 0.71 -1.13 14.19
CA PHE A 97 1.54 -0.39 13.23
C PHE A 97 2.46 -1.31 12.44
N VAL A 98 3.26 -2.15 13.12
CA VAL A 98 4.19 -3.07 12.43
C VAL A 98 3.44 -4.00 11.48
N LEU A 99 2.34 -4.60 11.95
CA LEU A 99 1.49 -5.47 11.14
C LEU A 99 0.97 -4.73 9.90
N SER A 100 0.46 -3.52 10.06
CA SER A 100 -0.09 -2.72 8.95
C SER A 100 0.94 -2.40 7.87
N VAL A 101 2.18 -2.07 8.26
CA VAL A 101 3.29 -1.81 7.34
C VAL A 101 3.73 -3.09 6.64
N VAL A 102 3.84 -4.20 7.38
CA VAL A 102 4.20 -5.51 6.82
C VAL A 102 3.15 -5.98 5.82
N LEU A 103 1.87 -5.91 6.16
CA LEU A 103 0.77 -6.26 5.24
C LEU A 103 0.81 -5.40 3.97
N SER A 104 1.01 -4.09 4.10
CA SER A 104 1.13 -3.18 2.96
C SER A 104 2.25 -3.61 2.00
N ARG A 105 3.41 -4.01 2.53
CA ARG A 105 4.54 -4.53 1.73
C ARG A 105 4.15 -5.81 0.99
N HIS A 106 3.54 -6.76 1.69
CA HIS A 106 3.15 -8.04 1.10
C HIS A 106 2.12 -7.84 -0.02
N PHE A 107 1.12 -6.97 0.17
CA PHE A 107 0.15 -6.67 -0.87
C PHE A 107 0.77 -5.97 -2.09
N LEU A 108 1.72 -5.05 -1.91
CA LEU A 108 2.47 -4.46 -3.03
C LEU A 108 3.24 -5.53 -3.82
N CYS A 109 3.92 -6.45 -3.13
CA CYS A 109 4.60 -7.57 -3.79
C CYS A 109 3.63 -8.49 -4.53
N LEU A 110 2.47 -8.80 -3.94
CA LEU A 110 1.44 -9.62 -4.58
C LEU A 110 0.84 -8.92 -5.82
N ILE A 111 0.63 -7.61 -5.77
CA ILE A 111 0.19 -6.81 -6.92
C ILE A 111 1.22 -6.91 -8.04
N LEU A 112 2.52 -6.73 -7.75
CA LEU A 112 3.56 -6.88 -8.76
C LEU A 112 3.60 -8.28 -9.37
N LEU A 113 3.56 -9.31 -8.52
CA LEU A 113 3.61 -10.70 -8.97
C LEU A 113 2.42 -11.00 -9.88
N ASP A 114 1.22 -10.54 -9.51
CA ASP A 114 0.03 -10.69 -10.34
C ASP A 114 0.19 -10.00 -11.70
N ARG A 115 0.66 -8.75 -11.72
CA ARG A 115 0.90 -8.00 -12.96
C ARG A 115 2.00 -8.62 -13.83
N TRP A 116 3.07 -9.11 -13.22
CA TRP A 116 4.14 -9.83 -13.92
C TRP A 116 3.62 -11.12 -14.56
N MET A 117 2.81 -11.91 -13.82
CA MET A 117 2.19 -13.13 -14.34
C MET A 117 1.30 -12.85 -15.56
N ILE A 118 0.53 -11.76 -15.55
CA ILE A 118 -0.32 -11.35 -16.68
C ILE A 118 0.53 -11.06 -17.93
N THR A 119 1.70 -10.43 -17.77
CA THR A 119 2.60 -10.15 -18.90
C THR A 119 3.49 -11.30 -19.34
N SER A 120 3.46 -12.43 -18.64
CA SER A 120 4.31 -13.56 -18.98
C SER A 120 3.97 -14.12 -20.37
N ARG A 121 5.01 -14.53 -21.13
CA ARG A 121 4.84 -15.17 -22.44
C ARG A 121 4.15 -16.53 -22.33
N SER A 122 4.31 -17.22 -21.20
CA SER A 122 3.73 -18.54 -20.96
C SER A 122 2.23 -18.43 -20.65
N ALA A 123 1.40 -19.07 -21.49
CA ALA A 123 -0.05 -19.15 -21.28
C ALA A 123 -0.42 -19.85 -19.96
N SER A 124 0.40 -20.80 -19.49
CA SER A 124 0.19 -21.48 -18.20
C SER A 124 0.30 -20.51 -17.02
N LEU A 125 1.27 -19.59 -17.06
CA LEU A 125 1.43 -18.57 -16.02
C LEU A 125 0.31 -17.53 -16.06
N ARG A 126 -0.11 -17.08 -17.25
CA ARG A 126 -1.26 -16.16 -17.40
C ARG A 126 -2.57 -16.78 -16.90
N ASN A 127 -2.76 -18.09 -17.08
CA ASN A 127 -3.98 -18.76 -16.62
C ASN A 127 -4.05 -18.87 -15.08
N LYS A 128 -2.91 -18.83 -14.38
CA LYS A 128 -2.87 -18.87 -12.90
C LYS A 128 -3.37 -17.58 -12.24
N SER A 129 -3.26 -16.41 -12.88
CA SER A 129 -3.83 -15.16 -12.32
C SER A 129 -5.36 -15.06 -12.50
N SER A 130 -5.95 -15.88 -13.38
CA SER A 130 -7.38 -15.85 -13.72
C SER A 130 -8.24 -16.91 -12.99
N LEU A 131 -7.78 -17.47 -11.87
CA LEU A 131 -8.29 -18.72 -11.27
C LEU A 131 -9.81 -18.83 -10.99
N LYS A 132 -10.59 -17.74 -11.05
CA LYS A 132 -12.07 -17.80 -10.97
C LYS A 132 -12.79 -18.03 -12.31
N VAL A 133 -12.20 -17.65 -13.45
CA VAL A 133 -12.93 -17.69 -14.75
C VAL A 133 -12.72 -19.00 -15.51
N GLY A 134 -11.57 -19.67 -15.32
CA GLY A 134 -11.31 -20.98 -15.93
C GLY A 134 -12.21 -22.08 -15.37
N ARG A 135 -12.48 -22.08 -14.06
CA ARG A 135 -13.26 -23.14 -13.40
C ARG A 135 -14.77 -23.03 -13.70
N TRP A 136 -15.33 -21.82 -13.71
CA TRP A 136 -16.76 -21.61 -14.01
C TRP A 136 -17.11 -21.77 -15.49
N LYS A 137 -16.26 -21.29 -16.43
CA LYS A 137 -16.51 -21.52 -17.86
C LYS A 137 -16.38 -22.99 -18.25
N ASN A 138 -15.43 -23.72 -17.65
CA ASN A 138 -15.24 -25.14 -17.96
C ASN A 138 -16.35 -26.02 -17.38
N LEU A 139 -16.87 -25.70 -16.18
CA LEU A 139 -18.04 -26.39 -15.62
C LEU A 139 -19.33 -26.09 -16.39
N ARG A 140 -19.53 -24.85 -16.87
CA ARG A 140 -20.71 -24.50 -17.68
C ARG A 140 -20.66 -25.10 -19.09
N ASN A 141 -19.48 -25.22 -19.69
CA ASN A 141 -19.31 -25.89 -20.99
C ASN A 141 -19.45 -27.41 -20.88
N ARG A 142 -19.08 -28.03 -19.74
CA ARG A 142 -19.37 -29.45 -19.48
C ARG A 142 -20.88 -29.76 -19.42
N GLY A 143 -21.70 -28.80 -19.00
CA GLY A 143 -23.17 -28.94 -19.03
C GLY A 143 -23.81 -28.82 -20.41
N ARG A 144 -23.10 -28.30 -21.43
CA ARG A 144 -23.63 -28.12 -22.80
C ARG A 144 -23.04 -29.07 -23.83
N ALA A 145 -21.96 -29.79 -23.49
CA ALA A 145 -21.30 -30.75 -24.39
C ALA A 145 -22.01 -32.11 -24.49
N ILE A 146 -23.26 -32.23 -24.02
CA ILE A 146 -24.07 -33.45 -24.17
C ILE A 146 -24.76 -33.51 -25.56
N HIS A 147 -24.64 -32.48 -26.41
CA HIS A 147 -25.06 -32.57 -27.82
C HIS A 147 -23.86 -32.70 -28.77
N PRO A 148 -23.66 -33.85 -29.43
CA PRO A 148 -22.64 -34.00 -30.46
C PRO A 148 -23.22 -33.51 -31.80
N SER A 149 -22.72 -32.38 -32.30
CA SER A 149 -22.95 -31.99 -33.70
C SER A 149 -21.69 -31.35 -34.29
N THR A 150 -21.00 -32.18 -35.07
CA THR A 150 -20.37 -31.90 -36.37
C THR A 150 -19.41 -30.70 -36.50
N ARG A 151 -18.12 -31.07 -36.65
CA ARG A 151 -16.99 -30.40 -37.32
C ARG A 151 -17.35 -29.11 -38.10
N ALA A 152 -17.00 -27.94 -37.55
CA ALA A 152 -16.48 -26.80 -38.32
C ALA A 152 -15.91 -25.75 -37.34
N THR A 153 -14.81 -25.10 -37.73
CA THR A 153 -14.26 -23.86 -37.15
C THR A 153 -13.26 -24.02 -35.99
N GLN A 154 -12.04 -24.45 -36.34
CA GLN A 154 -10.89 -24.54 -35.43
C GLN A 154 -9.83 -23.43 -35.66
N GLN A 155 -10.17 -22.30 -36.31
CA GLN A 155 -9.17 -21.31 -36.74
C GLN A 155 -9.28 -19.88 -36.16
N THR A 156 -10.23 -19.58 -35.27
CA THR A 156 -10.42 -18.21 -34.76
C THR A 156 -9.87 -17.94 -33.35
N LEU A 157 -9.13 -18.88 -32.73
CA LEU A 157 -8.64 -18.72 -31.35
C LEU A 157 -7.30 -17.98 -31.18
N ASN A 158 -6.63 -17.60 -32.27
CA ASN A 158 -5.26 -17.05 -32.21
C ASN A 158 -5.16 -15.52 -32.40
N HIS A 159 -6.26 -14.80 -32.66
CA HIS A 159 -6.20 -13.40 -33.14
C HIS A 159 -6.93 -12.34 -32.29
N LEU A 160 -7.15 -12.59 -30.99
CA LEU A 160 -7.58 -11.53 -30.05
C LEU A 160 -6.40 -11.04 -29.18
N PRO A 161 -6.25 -9.71 -28.99
CA PRO A 161 -5.38 -8.95 -29.88
C PRO A 161 -4.29 -8.19 -29.12
N ILE A 162 -3.22 -7.86 -29.84
CA ILE A 162 -2.04 -7.05 -29.47
C ILE A 162 -2.39 -5.75 -28.69
N ARG A 163 -3.62 -5.25 -28.78
CA ARG A 163 -4.09 -4.02 -28.10
C ARG A 163 -4.15 -4.14 -26.57
N GLN A 164 -4.36 -5.33 -26.00
CA GLN A 164 -4.45 -5.51 -24.54
C GLN A 164 -3.09 -5.30 -23.84
N SER A 165 -1.98 -5.60 -24.51
CA SER A 165 -0.65 -5.52 -23.86
C SER A 165 -0.24 -4.09 -23.47
N ARG A 166 -0.63 -3.07 -24.24
CA ARG A 166 -0.21 -1.67 -23.97
C ARG A 166 -0.76 -1.14 -22.63
N SER A 167 -2.01 -1.46 -22.30
CA SER A 167 -2.61 -1.10 -21.01
C SER A 167 -1.93 -1.83 -19.86
N ASP A 168 -1.62 -3.12 -20.05
CA ASP A 168 -0.98 -3.94 -19.02
C ASP A 168 0.43 -3.44 -18.70
N PHE A 169 1.19 -3.00 -19.71
CA PHE A 169 2.49 -2.36 -19.50
C PHE A 169 2.39 -1.03 -18.75
N GLN A 170 1.36 -0.23 -19.02
CA GLN A 170 1.15 1.03 -18.28
C GLN A 170 0.85 0.76 -16.81
N LEU A 171 0.03 -0.25 -16.51
CA LEU A 171 -0.26 -0.66 -15.13
C LEU A 171 0.99 -1.15 -14.40
N ILE A 172 1.84 -1.96 -15.05
CA ILE A 172 3.12 -2.39 -14.47
C ILE A 172 4.02 -1.21 -14.16
N ARG A 173 4.17 -0.28 -15.12
CA ARG A 173 5.00 0.92 -14.93
C ARG A 173 4.53 1.72 -13.72
N LEU A 174 3.22 1.81 -13.52
CA LEU A 174 2.62 2.54 -12.41
C LEU A 174 2.82 1.82 -11.06
N SER A 175 2.68 0.49 -11.02
CA SER A 175 3.02 -0.31 -9.82
C SER A 175 4.50 -0.25 -9.45
N LEU A 176 5.40 -0.20 -10.44
CA LEU A 176 6.84 0.00 -10.21
C LEU A 176 7.14 1.37 -9.60
N ILE A 177 6.49 2.42 -10.10
CA ILE A 177 6.60 3.77 -9.53
C ILE A 177 6.12 3.75 -8.08
N GLN A 178 4.96 3.15 -7.79
CA GLN A 178 4.44 3.05 -6.43
C GLN A 178 5.44 2.39 -5.46
N ILE A 179 6.14 1.35 -5.91
CA ILE A 179 7.14 0.65 -5.09
C ILE A 179 8.42 1.44 -4.94
N LEU A 180 8.87 2.14 -5.97
CA LEU A 180 10.00 3.06 -5.85
C LEU A 180 9.71 4.12 -4.79
N PHE A 181 8.52 4.73 -4.84
CA PHE A 181 8.06 5.67 -3.82
C PHE A 181 7.99 5.02 -2.43
N PHE A 182 7.46 3.80 -2.34
CA PHE A 182 7.44 3.07 -1.07
C PHE A 182 8.85 2.91 -0.49
N ILE A 183 9.83 2.49 -1.31
CA ILE A 183 11.22 2.31 -0.89
C ILE A 183 11.81 3.63 -0.40
N VAL A 184 11.66 4.72 -1.17
CA VAL A 184 12.20 6.03 -0.81
C VAL A 184 11.62 6.53 0.52
N PHE A 185 10.30 6.45 0.69
CA PHE A 185 9.64 6.91 1.92
C PHE A 185 9.90 6.00 3.13
N ASN A 186 10.17 4.71 2.92
CA ASN A 186 10.55 3.77 4.00
C ASN A 186 12.05 3.79 4.32
N ALA A 187 12.91 4.30 3.44
CA ALA A 187 14.36 4.21 3.56
C ALA A 187 14.84 4.84 4.85
N ILE A 188 14.44 6.09 5.14
CA ILE A 188 14.88 6.83 6.34
C ILE A 188 14.55 6.07 7.62
N TYR A 189 13.31 5.58 7.73
CA TYR A 189 12.88 4.82 8.90
C TYR A 189 13.62 3.49 9.05
N SER A 190 13.84 2.78 7.95
CA SER A 190 14.53 1.48 7.96
C SER A 190 16.02 1.64 8.29
N THR A 191 16.67 2.65 7.72
CA THR A 191 18.07 3.00 8.03
C THR A 191 18.22 3.39 9.49
N TYR A 192 17.29 4.18 10.04
CA TYR A 192 17.28 4.48 11.47
C TYR A 192 17.20 3.22 12.33
N TYR A 193 16.33 2.26 12.00
CA TYR A 193 16.22 1.01 12.76
C TYR A 193 17.50 0.17 12.72
N LEU A 194 18.15 0.10 11.55
CA LEU A 194 19.43 -0.60 11.39
C LEU A 194 20.55 0.09 12.18
N TYR A 195 20.57 1.42 12.17
CA TYR A 195 21.47 2.20 13.01
C TYR A 195 21.20 1.99 14.51
N PHE A 196 19.93 2.00 14.93
CA PHE A 196 19.54 1.82 16.32
C PHE A 196 19.95 0.44 16.85
N THR A 197 19.78 -0.62 16.05
CA THR A 197 20.17 -1.98 16.46
C THR A 197 21.69 -2.14 16.56
N THR A 198 22.45 -1.55 15.63
CA THR A 198 23.92 -1.64 15.65
C THR A 198 24.57 -0.80 16.75
N THR A 199 23.88 0.22 17.26
CA THR A 199 24.40 1.14 18.28
C THR A 199 23.78 0.95 19.67
N ILE A 200 23.06 -0.15 19.90
CA ILE A 200 22.33 -0.38 21.15
C ILE A 200 23.23 -0.40 22.39
N SER A 201 24.49 -0.82 22.25
CA SER A 201 25.49 -0.89 23.33
C SER A 201 26.24 0.44 23.56
N GLN A 202 26.07 1.42 22.68
CA GLN A 202 26.78 2.70 22.79
C GLN A 202 26.03 3.68 23.69
N VAL A 203 26.76 4.36 24.58
CA VAL A 203 26.21 5.46 25.38
C VAL A 203 25.90 6.64 24.45
N ARG A 204 24.66 7.13 24.50
CA ARG A 204 24.22 8.28 23.70
C ARG A 204 24.65 9.57 24.37
N THR A 205 25.36 10.44 23.64
CA THR A 205 25.68 11.79 24.10
C THR A 205 24.42 12.67 24.14
N GLY A 206 24.48 13.77 24.91
CA GLY A 206 23.33 14.66 25.12
C GLY A 206 22.71 15.22 23.84
N ASP A 207 23.51 15.48 22.80
CA ASP A 207 23.04 16.01 21.51
C ASP A 207 22.66 14.93 20.49
N ARG A 208 23.19 13.72 20.64
CA ARG A 208 22.90 12.60 19.73
C ARG A 208 21.46 12.11 19.87
N LEU A 209 20.97 12.00 21.11
CA LEU A 209 19.62 11.49 21.37
C LEU A 209 18.51 12.36 20.72
N PRO A 210 18.50 13.70 20.83
CA PRO A 210 17.52 14.54 20.13
C PRO A 210 17.55 14.40 18.61
N ILE A 211 18.73 14.23 18.02
CA ILE A 211 18.88 14.03 16.57
C ILE A 211 18.29 12.67 16.16
N GLU A 212 18.62 11.60 16.90
CA GLU A 212 18.06 10.26 16.67
C GLU A 212 16.53 10.27 16.73
N LEU A 213 15.96 10.93 17.76
CA LEU A 213 14.52 11.08 17.94
C LEU A 213 13.89 11.90 16.80
N PHE A 214 14.54 12.96 16.36
CA PHE A 214 14.08 13.74 15.22
C PHE A 214 14.05 12.91 13.94
N VAL A 215 15.14 12.19 13.62
CA VAL A 215 15.24 11.36 12.40
C VAL A 215 14.19 10.25 12.38
N THR A 216 13.97 9.54 13.51
CA THR A 216 12.93 8.51 13.57
C THR A 216 11.53 9.09 13.42
N ASN A 217 11.27 10.26 13.98
CA ASN A 217 10.00 10.96 13.85
C ASN A 217 9.73 11.40 12.41
N ILE A 218 10.73 11.96 11.72
CA ILE A 218 10.64 12.29 10.29
C ILE A 218 10.40 11.04 9.45
N GLY A 219 11.14 9.96 9.71
CA GLY A 219 10.93 8.68 9.04
C GLY A 219 9.49 8.16 9.20
N GLN A 220 8.92 8.24 10.41
CA GLN A 220 7.53 7.86 10.65
C GLN A 220 6.52 8.80 9.99
N CYS A 221 6.78 10.11 9.94
CA CYS A 221 5.95 11.05 9.18
C CYS A 221 5.91 10.69 7.71
N LEU A 222 7.07 10.37 7.10
CA LEU A 222 7.14 9.94 5.70
C LEU A 222 6.34 8.64 5.45
N LEU A 223 6.39 7.67 6.37
CA LEU A 223 5.57 6.47 6.25
C LEU A 223 4.06 6.78 6.20
N VAL A 224 3.60 7.72 7.03
CA VAL A 224 2.20 8.18 7.04
C VAL A 224 1.87 8.92 5.74
N THR A 225 2.79 9.77 5.25
CA THR A 225 2.65 10.46 3.97
C THR A 225 2.52 9.48 2.80
N TYR A 226 3.32 8.41 2.78
CA TYR A 226 3.20 7.38 1.76
C TYR A 226 1.81 6.73 1.77
N ALA A 227 1.29 6.38 2.95
CA ALA A 227 -0.04 5.79 3.08
C ALA A 227 -1.16 6.73 2.62
N ALA A 228 -0.94 8.04 2.64
CA ALA A 228 -1.88 9.03 2.14
C ALA A 228 -1.77 9.29 0.63
N VAL A 229 -0.56 9.19 0.06
CA VAL A 229 -0.28 9.55 -1.35
C VAL A 229 -0.39 8.34 -2.29
N SER A 230 -0.32 7.12 -1.77
CA SER A 230 -0.39 5.85 -2.52
C SER A 230 -1.51 5.80 -3.56
N PHE A 231 -2.70 6.32 -3.23
CA PHE A 231 -3.85 6.36 -4.14
C PHE A 231 -3.75 7.34 -5.28
N LEU A 232 -2.97 8.42 -5.18
CA LEU A 232 -2.81 9.31 -6.34
C LEU A 232 -2.28 8.50 -7.54
N PHE A 233 -1.45 7.49 -7.28
CA PHE A 233 -1.00 6.52 -8.28
C PHE A 233 -2.12 5.56 -8.72
N GLU A 234 -2.99 5.12 -7.82
CA GLU A 234 -4.09 4.20 -8.13
C GLU A 234 -5.25 4.89 -8.88
N LEU A 235 -5.54 6.16 -8.58
CA LEU A 235 -6.50 7.00 -9.30
C LEU A 235 -6.02 7.31 -10.73
N ILE A 236 -4.72 7.59 -10.89
CA ILE A 236 -4.10 7.71 -12.23
C ILE A 236 -4.24 6.39 -12.98
N SER A 237 -4.05 5.24 -12.31
CA SER A 237 -4.27 3.91 -12.90
C SER A 237 -5.71 3.75 -13.38
N PHE A 238 -6.68 4.21 -12.58
CA PHE A 238 -8.10 4.05 -12.86
C PHE A 238 -8.58 4.93 -14.00
N LYS A 239 -8.15 6.20 -14.08
CA LYS A 239 -8.48 7.09 -15.22
C LYS A 239 -8.03 6.49 -16.56
N ILE A 240 -6.92 5.75 -16.57
CA ILE A 240 -6.45 5.03 -17.76
C ILE A 240 -7.33 3.80 -18.06
N LEU A 241 -7.91 3.17 -17.04
CA LEU A 241 -8.70 1.94 -17.16
C LEU A 241 -10.15 2.18 -17.65
N ILE A 242 -10.79 3.29 -17.25
CA ILE A 242 -12.20 3.58 -17.59
C ILE A 242 -12.46 3.55 -19.11
N PRO A 243 -11.68 4.24 -19.97
CA PRO A 243 -11.92 4.27 -21.41
C PRO A 243 -11.75 2.91 -22.10
N LEU A 244 -10.99 1.99 -21.48
CA LEU A 244 -10.76 0.64 -21.99
C LEU A 244 -11.89 -0.33 -21.66
N MET A 245 -12.71 -0.03 -20.65
CA MET A 245 -13.83 -0.87 -20.23
C MET A 245 -15.17 -0.48 -20.86
N SER A 246 -15.23 0.70 -21.51
CA SER A 246 -16.40 1.18 -22.24
C SER A 246 -16.48 0.70 -23.69
N THR A 247 -15.48 -0.03 -24.18
CA THR A 247 -15.43 -0.67 -25.51
C THR A 247 -15.55 -2.18 -25.38
#